data_AF-A0A3M1KJW7-F1
#
_entry.id   AF-A0A3M1KJW7-F1
#
_cell.length_a   1.000
_cell.length_b   1.000
_cell.length_c   1.000
_cell.angle_alpha   90.00
_cell.angle_beta   90.00
_cell.angle_gamma   90.00
#
_symmetry.space_group_name_H-M   'P 1'
#
loop_
_entity.id
_entity.type
_entity.pdbx_description
1 polymer ?
#
loop_
_entity_poly.entity_id
_entity_poly.type
_entity_poly.pdbx_seq_one_letter_code
_entity_poly.pdbx_strand_id
1 'polypeptide(L)'
;MMAASALTLLSKRRFGPFFATQACGAFNDNLFKQAILLLVTYRLAEGQALMLNIAAGLFILPFFLLSMTGGRLADKYEKSGLIRAIKMAEVAIMLFGGWALVSGSVPALMALLCLMGAQSALFGPVKYAILPQHLHVDELVAGNAWVEAGTFLAILLGTMSAGILYGMQDGLWVISVAVVVVAVLGYGFSRSIPSAPPNAPDLELSWHPFAGFRSLLDDARRQPAILNSILAISWFWFLGASYLTQFNLYTRDYLGGDPTVATLMLTLFSIGIGLGSALASVLSRGGIELALVPIGALGLTLAGGHLFWATPDQVPHALQTAGQLWVSGEAGAVWLDLALIGVFGGLYIVPLYALVQHRAEPRERARIIGLNNVLNALFMVASALFAILVLSGLELSLPQYFLVLALMNAVVAVYIFWQVPEFVARFWVWLVGHTLYRVRHEGMENVPQTGAALLVCNHVSYMDALIIGGSITRPIRFVMDWDIYRAPVLNVFFRLVKAIPICSEKRNPDVYHAAFEAIHKALSDGELVCIFPEGRLTTDGEIGVFRPGVERILARDPVPVIPVALCGLWGSFFSHKDGHALTKRPRRFWSHVLLKIGEPMPPTSAAGALRQRVAALRGDAR
;
A
#
# COMPACT_ATOMS: atom_id res chain seq x y z
N MET A 1 -19.30 -2.99 12.28
CA MET A 1 -18.62 -4.05 13.04
C MET A 1 -17.10 -4.13 12.81
N MET A 2 -16.55 -3.84 11.62
CA MET A 2 -15.10 -4.06 11.34
C MET A 2 -14.12 -2.92 11.65
N ALA A 3 -14.54 -1.65 11.72
CA ALA A 3 -13.69 -0.58 12.26
C ALA A 3 -13.28 -0.85 13.73
N ALA A 4 -14.14 -1.58 14.46
CA ALA A 4 -13.81 -2.09 15.79
C ALA A 4 -12.66 -3.11 15.75
N SER A 5 -12.54 -3.93 14.68
CA SER A 5 -11.44 -4.89 14.53
C SER A 5 -10.07 -4.19 14.47
N ALA A 6 -9.94 -3.14 13.65
CA ALA A 6 -8.69 -2.40 13.52
C ALA A 6 -8.27 -1.72 14.84
N LEU A 7 -9.19 -1.06 15.55
CA LEU A 7 -8.91 -0.46 16.87
C LEU A 7 -8.59 -1.54 17.93
N THR A 8 -9.22 -2.71 17.85
CA THR A 8 -8.93 -3.80 18.80
C THR A 8 -7.51 -4.35 18.66
N LEU A 9 -6.85 -4.22 17.50
CA LEU A 9 -5.46 -4.69 17.31
C LEU A 9 -4.49 -4.07 18.32
N LEU A 10 -4.63 -2.77 18.62
CA LEU A 10 -3.77 -2.09 19.59
C LEU A 10 -3.89 -2.69 21.00
N SER A 11 -5.06 -3.23 21.35
CA SER A 11 -5.28 -3.91 22.63
C SER A 11 -4.74 -5.35 22.66
N LYS A 12 -4.39 -5.94 21.51
CA LYS A 12 -3.91 -7.32 21.45
C LYS A 12 -2.44 -7.40 21.86
N ARG A 13 -2.12 -8.36 22.73
CA ARG A 13 -0.73 -8.67 23.15
C ARG A 13 0.23 -8.95 21.97
N ARG A 14 -0.28 -9.47 20.85
CA ARG A 14 0.51 -9.77 19.64
C ARG A 14 0.91 -8.53 18.82
N PHE A 15 0.29 -7.38 19.06
CA PHE A 15 0.50 -6.17 18.25
C PHE A 15 0.76 -4.90 19.07
N GLY A 16 -0.01 -4.64 20.12
CA GLY A 16 0.10 -3.42 20.94
C GLY A 16 1.52 -3.10 21.45
N PRO A 17 2.23 -4.06 22.09
CA PRO A 17 3.60 -3.84 22.54
C PRO A 17 4.58 -3.52 21.40
N PHE A 18 4.41 -4.18 20.25
CA PHE A 18 5.21 -3.92 19.06
C PHE A 18 4.94 -2.52 18.51
N PHE A 19 3.67 -2.12 18.40
CA PHE A 19 3.26 -0.79 17.97
C PHE A 19 3.84 0.30 18.90
N ALA A 20 3.75 0.12 20.21
CA ALA A 20 4.30 1.07 21.18
C ALA A 20 5.84 1.17 21.08
N THR A 21 6.51 0.03 20.89
CA THR A 21 7.98 -0.03 20.71
C THR A 21 8.43 0.79 19.51
N GLN A 22 7.78 0.61 18.36
CA GLN A 22 8.14 1.31 17.12
C GLN A 22 7.73 2.79 17.14
N ALA A 23 6.58 3.13 17.76
CA ALA A 23 6.15 4.52 17.93
C ALA A 23 7.12 5.30 18.83
N CYS A 24 7.58 4.69 19.94
CA CYS A 24 8.60 5.29 20.81
C CYS A 24 9.90 5.53 20.03
N GLY A 25 10.35 4.55 19.24
CA GLY A 25 11.56 4.71 18.41
C GLY A 25 11.43 5.86 17.40
N ALA A 26 10.34 5.90 16.63
CA ALA A 26 10.10 6.95 15.66
C ALA A 26 9.99 8.35 16.30
N PHE A 27 9.34 8.46 17.46
CA PHE A 27 9.26 9.71 18.21
C PHE A 27 10.66 10.16 18.65
N ASN A 28 11.41 9.23 19.25
CA ASN A 28 12.72 9.51 19.82
C ASN A 28 13.74 9.93 18.77
N ASP A 29 13.77 9.22 17.64
CA ASP A 29 14.63 9.54 16.51
C ASP A 29 14.41 10.98 16.02
N ASN A 30 13.16 11.41 15.96
CA ASN A 30 12.83 12.75 15.46
C ASN A 30 12.99 13.83 16.53
N LEU A 31 12.74 13.53 17.81
CA LEU A 31 13.07 14.42 18.92
C LEU A 31 14.59 14.71 18.95
N PHE A 32 15.41 13.66 18.92
CA PHE A 32 16.86 13.78 18.95
C PHE A 32 17.43 14.45 17.69
N LYS A 33 17.03 13.98 16.51
CA LYS A 33 17.44 14.58 15.23
C LYS A 33 17.09 16.07 15.17
N GLN A 34 15.85 16.43 15.49
CA GLN A 34 15.41 17.82 15.41
C GLN A 34 16.15 18.70 16.42
N ALA A 35 16.43 18.21 17.63
CA ALA A 35 17.24 18.93 18.61
C ALA A 35 18.67 19.19 18.10
N ILE A 36 19.30 18.23 17.41
CA ILE A 36 20.59 18.43 16.75
C ILE A 36 20.49 19.51 15.68
N LEU A 37 19.49 19.45 14.81
CA LEU A 37 19.32 20.42 13.73
C LEU A 37 19.11 21.84 14.27
N LEU A 38 18.33 21.99 15.35
CA LEU A 38 18.14 23.28 16.04
C LEU A 38 19.45 23.77 16.67
N LEU A 39 20.19 22.90 17.37
CA LEU A 39 21.48 23.26 17.98
C LEU A 39 22.49 23.68 16.92
N VAL A 40 22.62 22.93 15.83
CA VAL A 40 23.47 23.28 14.67
C VAL A 40 23.03 24.62 14.09
N THR A 41 21.72 24.84 13.98
CA THR A 41 21.14 26.05 13.40
C THR A 41 21.44 27.31 14.18
N TYR A 42 21.31 27.27 15.50
CA TYR A 42 21.46 28.46 16.33
C TYR A 42 22.86 28.66 16.89
N ARG A 43 23.72 27.63 16.89
CA ARG A 43 25.06 27.68 17.51
C ARG A 43 26.20 27.87 16.51
N LEU A 44 26.03 27.49 15.25
CA LEU A 44 27.05 27.67 14.21
C LEU A 44 26.76 28.95 13.41
N ALA A 45 27.67 29.93 13.52
CA ALA A 45 27.57 31.18 12.77
C ALA A 45 27.93 31.01 11.27
N GLU A 46 28.80 30.05 10.94
CA GLU A 46 29.24 29.75 9.58
C GLU A 46 29.09 28.26 9.23
N GLY A 47 28.81 27.96 7.96
CA GLY A 47 28.73 26.57 7.46
C GLY A 47 27.48 25.78 7.88
N GLN A 48 26.49 26.43 8.49
CA GLN A 48 25.25 25.80 8.98
C GLN A 48 24.54 24.97 7.89
N ALA A 49 24.35 25.52 6.69
CA ALA A 49 23.66 24.83 5.60
C ALA A 49 24.36 23.52 5.20
N LEU A 50 25.70 23.54 5.12
CA LEU A 50 26.49 22.34 4.83
C LEU A 50 26.33 21.30 5.95
N MET A 51 26.37 21.73 7.22
CA MET A 51 26.21 20.83 8.36
C MET A 51 24.82 20.19 8.43
N LEU A 52 23.75 20.93 8.11
CA LEU A 52 22.39 20.39 8.05
C LEU A 52 22.26 19.33 6.94
N ASN A 53 22.89 19.55 5.78
CA ASN A 53 22.92 18.58 4.69
C ASN A 53 23.73 17.33 5.06
N ILE A 54 24.87 17.49 5.73
CA ILE A 54 25.66 16.38 6.27
C ILE A 54 24.84 15.59 7.29
N ALA A 55 24.13 16.25 8.19
CA ALA A 55 23.28 15.61 9.19
C ALA A 55 22.18 14.76 8.53
N ALA A 56 21.48 15.29 7.52
CA ALA A 56 20.48 14.55 6.76
C ALA A 56 21.09 13.32 6.05
N GLY A 57 22.27 13.48 5.44
CA GLY A 57 23.00 12.39 4.79
C GLY A 57 23.46 11.31 5.78
N LEU A 58 24.00 11.69 6.94
CA LEU A 58 24.46 10.77 7.98
C LEU A 58 23.31 9.96 8.60
N PHE A 59 22.11 10.52 8.65
CA PHE A 59 20.93 9.78 9.11
C PHE A 59 20.45 8.74 8.08
N ILE A 60 20.50 9.07 6.78
CA ILE A 60 19.99 8.20 5.70
C ILE A 60 21.02 7.13 5.29
N LEU A 61 22.31 7.47 5.28
CA LEU A 61 23.40 6.59 4.81
C LEU A 61 23.36 5.17 5.42
N PRO A 62 23.11 4.99 6.73
CA PRO A 62 23.04 3.65 7.30
C PRO A 62 21.90 2.78 6.73
N PHE A 63 20.78 3.36 6.27
CA PHE A 63 19.71 2.58 5.62
C PHE A 63 20.22 1.95 4.33
N PHE A 64 21.07 2.65 3.58
CA PHE A 64 21.69 2.12 2.36
C PHE A 64 22.69 0.99 2.67
N LEU A 65 23.46 1.12 3.76
CA LEU A 65 24.53 0.19 4.08
C LEU A 65 24.09 -1.02 4.92
N LEU A 66 23.10 -0.87 5.81
CA LEU A 66 22.82 -1.85 6.86
C LEU A 66 21.46 -2.53 6.73
N SER A 67 20.53 -2.03 5.90
CA SER A 67 19.18 -2.63 5.80
C SER A 67 19.21 -4.08 5.28
N MET A 68 20.10 -4.40 4.34
CA MET A 68 20.27 -5.78 3.85
C MET A 68 20.82 -6.70 4.94
N THR A 69 21.82 -6.24 5.69
CA THR A 69 22.35 -6.94 6.85
C THR A 69 21.27 -7.16 7.91
N GLY A 70 20.46 -6.12 8.20
CA GLY A 70 19.31 -6.21 9.10
C GLY A 70 18.30 -7.26 8.66
N GLY A 71 18.00 -7.35 7.35
CA GLY A 71 17.14 -8.39 6.79
C GLY A 71 17.68 -9.81 7.01
N ARG A 72 18.99 -10.02 6.82
CA ARG A 72 19.62 -11.33 7.08
C ARG A 72 19.61 -11.70 8.55
N LEU A 73 19.89 -10.75 9.43
CA LEU A 73 19.79 -10.95 10.88
C LEU A 73 18.36 -11.30 11.29
N ALA A 74 17.37 -10.65 10.70
CA ALA A 74 15.94 -10.86 11.00
C ALA A 74 15.38 -12.20 10.51
N ASP A 75 15.90 -12.73 9.41
CA ASP A 75 15.51 -14.07 8.93
C ASP A 75 16.25 -15.17 9.69
N LYS A 76 17.51 -14.94 10.12
CA LYS A 76 18.32 -15.91 10.87
C LYS A 76 17.96 -16.03 12.34
N TYR A 77 17.76 -14.90 13.03
CA TYR A 77 17.53 -14.86 14.48
C TYR A 77 16.04 -14.71 14.82
N GLU A 78 15.70 -15.09 16.05
CA GLU A 78 14.36 -14.88 16.61
C GLU A 78 14.08 -13.37 16.74
N LYS A 79 12.98 -12.90 16.13
CA LYS A 79 12.77 -11.48 15.86
C LYS A 79 12.53 -10.66 17.13
N SER A 80 11.83 -11.20 18.14
CA SER A 80 11.58 -10.46 19.38
C SER A 80 12.86 -10.26 20.19
N GLY A 81 13.77 -11.24 20.21
CA GLY A 81 15.11 -11.15 20.79
C GLY A 81 15.96 -10.11 20.06
N LEU A 82 15.93 -10.12 18.73
CA LEU A 82 16.63 -9.14 17.92
C LEU A 82 16.09 -7.71 18.15
N ILE A 83 14.77 -7.52 18.22
CA ILE A 83 14.15 -6.23 18.57
C ILE A 83 14.65 -5.74 19.93
N ARG A 84 14.65 -6.60 20.96
CA ARG A 84 15.12 -6.25 22.31
C ARG A 84 16.59 -5.82 22.30
N ALA A 85 17.45 -6.53 21.56
CA ALA A 85 18.87 -6.17 21.43
C ALA A 85 19.05 -4.80 20.75
N ILE A 86 18.32 -4.55 19.66
CA ILE A 86 18.35 -3.28 18.93
C ILE A 86 17.86 -2.12 19.82
N LYS A 87 16.75 -2.32 20.57
CA LYS A 87 16.23 -1.30 21.49
C LYS A 87 17.15 -1.06 22.70
N MET A 88 17.90 -2.06 23.15
CA MET A 88 18.94 -1.86 24.16
C MET A 88 20.09 -1.01 23.62
N ALA A 89 20.50 -1.25 22.37
CA ALA A 89 21.50 -0.40 21.71
C ALA A 89 21.01 1.06 21.57
N GLU A 90 19.72 1.26 21.26
CA GLU A 90 19.10 2.60 21.24
C GLU A 90 19.19 3.31 22.60
N VAL A 91 18.93 2.62 23.72
CA VAL A 91 19.10 3.20 25.07
C VAL A 91 20.54 3.68 25.28
N ALA A 92 21.53 2.87 24.90
CA ALA A 92 22.93 3.27 24.99
C ALA A 92 23.24 4.50 24.11
N ILE A 93 22.80 4.48 22.84
CA ILE A 93 22.96 5.61 21.91
C ILE A 93 22.34 6.88 22.50
N MET A 94 21.15 6.80 23.09
CA MET A 94 20.44 7.95 23.65
C MET A 94 21.03 8.45 24.96
N LEU A 95 21.65 7.58 25.77
CA LEU A 95 22.44 8.01 26.93
C LEU A 95 23.63 8.87 26.50
N PHE A 96 24.39 8.41 25.50
CA PHE A 96 25.48 9.22 24.93
C PHE A 96 24.95 10.44 24.18
N GLY A 97 23.79 10.33 23.54
CA GLY A 97 23.07 11.42 22.87
C GLY A 97 22.71 12.55 23.82
N GLY A 98 22.10 12.22 24.96
CA GLY A 98 21.75 13.19 25.99
C GLY A 98 22.98 13.92 26.55
N TRP A 99 24.07 13.20 26.78
CA TRP A 99 25.35 13.80 27.17
C TRP A 99 25.94 14.70 26.07
N ALA A 100 25.88 14.27 24.81
CA ALA A 100 26.39 15.03 23.67
C ALA A 100 25.60 16.33 23.42
N LEU A 101 24.29 16.33 23.69
CA LEU A 101 23.44 17.53 23.57
C LEU A 101 23.81 18.60 24.61
N VAL A 102 24.04 18.18 25.86
CA VAL A 102 24.43 19.09 26.95
C VAL A 102 25.85 19.59 26.80
N SER A 103 26.80 18.71 26.45
CA SER A 103 28.18 19.11 26.16
C SER A 103 28.28 19.96 24.88
N GLY A 104 27.30 19.81 23.98
CA GLY A 104 27.19 20.53 22.73
C GLY A 104 28.32 20.20 21.74
N SER A 105 28.89 19.00 21.83
CA SER A 105 29.92 18.51 20.90
C SER A 105 29.29 18.13 19.56
N VAL A 106 29.38 19.02 18.58
CA VAL A 106 28.82 18.79 17.23
C VAL A 106 29.36 17.50 16.58
N PRO A 107 30.66 17.17 16.64
CA PRO A 107 31.16 15.90 16.09
C PRO A 107 30.54 14.67 16.77
N ALA A 108 30.37 14.71 18.09
CA ALA A 108 29.73 13.62 18.82
C ALA A 108 28.25 13.48 18.43
N LEU A 109 27.53 14.60 18.30
CA LEU A 109 26.14 14.61 17.85
C LEU A 109 25.99 14.04 16.43
N MET A 110 26.90 14.38 15.51
CA MET A 110 26.90 13.84 14.14
C MET A 110 27.18 12.34 14.12
N ALA A 111 28.16 11.87 14.92
CA ALA A 111 28.44 10.45 15.06
C ALA A 111 27.25 9.68 15.64
N LEU A 112 26.59 10.22 16.67
CA LEU A 112 25.42 9.61 17.30
C LEU A 112 24.19 9.65 16.40
N LEU A 113 24.03 10.68 15.56
CA LEU A 113 22.99 10.73 14.54
C LEU A 113 23.16 9.60 13.51
N CYS A 114 24.40 9.31 13.10
CA CYS A 114 24.72 8.18 12.23
C CYS A 114 24.45 6.83 12.94
N LEU A 115 24.83 6.69 14.21
CA LEU A 115 24.55 5.47 14.99
C LEU A 115 23.05 5.22 15.20
N MET A 116 22.27 6.28 15.43
CA MET A 116 20.82 6.21 15.48
C MET A 116 20.25 5.77 14.13
N GLY A 117 20.72 6.35 13.02
CA GLY A 117 20.36 5.89 11.68
C GLY A 117 20.70 4.40 11.45
N ALA A 118 21.85 3.93 11.95
CA ALA A 118 22.26 2.54 11.87
C ALA A 118 21.34 1.61 12.68
N GLN A 119 20.95 2.01 13.88
CA GLN A 119 19.99 1.29 14.70
C GLN A 119 18.63 1.17 13.98
N SER A 120 18.12 2.26 13.40
CA SER A 120 16.85 2.27 12.65
C SER A 120 16.91 1.47 11.34
N ALA A 121 18.05 1.49 10.64
CA ALA A 121 18.30 0.65 9.46
C ALA A 121 18.27 -0.85 9.78
N LEU A 122 18.82 -1.26 10.93
CA LEU A 122 18.75 -2.64 11.40
C LEU A 122 17.35 -3.04 11.89
N PHE A 123 16.61 -2.10 12.48
CA PHE A 123 15.25 -2.33 12.97
C PHE A 123 14.22 -2.45 11.84
N GLY A 124 14.35 -1.67 10.76
CA GLY A 124 13.37 -1.58 9.68
C GLY A 124 12.93 -2.93 9.09
N PRO A 125 13.86 -3.82 8.68
CA PRO A 125 13.53 -5.16 8.18
C PRO A 125 12.76 -6.00 9.20
N VAL A 126 13.15 -5.93 10.47
CA VAL A 126 12.49 -6.67 11.56
C VAL A 126 11.08 -6.16 11.79
N LYS A 127 10.89 -4.82 11.76
CA LYS A 127 9.62 -4.13 11.97
C LYS A 127 8.52 -4.65 11.05
N TYR A 128 8.80 -4.75 9.74
CA TYR A 128 7.79 -5.18 8.78
C TYR A 128 7.74 -6.71 8.63
N ALA A 129 8.82 -7.44 8.92
CA ALA A 129 8.85 -8.90 8.78
C ALA A 129 8.14 -9.66 9.91
N ILE A 130 8.01 -9.04 11.10
CA ILE A 130 7.30 -9.64 12.24
C ILE A 130 5.78 -9.58 12.06
N LEU A 131 5.25 -8.61 11.30
CA LEU A 131 3.80 -8.43 11.13
C LEU A 131 3.10 -9.70 10.64
N PRO A 132 3.55 -10.38 9.57
CA PRO A 132 2.84 -11.56 9.08
C PRO A 132 3.10 -12.83 9.89
N GLN A 133 3.97 -12.78 10.91
CA GLN A 133 4.06 -13.85 11.90
C GLN A 133 3.06 -13.66 13.05
N HIS A 134 2.72 -12.42 13.38
CA HIS A 134 1.83 -12.09 14.51
C HIS A 134 0.39 -11.77 14.09
N LEU A 135 0.15 -11.41 12.84
CA LEU A 135 -1.15 -11.01 12.32
C LEU A 135 -1.65 -12.02 11.30
N HIS A 136 -2.97 -12.21 11.26
CA HIS A 136 -3.61 -12.94 10.18
C HIS A 136 -3.56 -12.12 8.88
N VAL A 137 -3.72 -12.78 7.74
CA VAL A 137 -3.67 -12.13 6.41
C VAL A 137 -4.71 -11.01 6.31
N ASP A 138 -5.88 -11.19 6.92
CA ASP A 138 -6.96 -10.21 6.97
C ASP A 138 -6.72 -9.04 7.92
N GLU A 139 -5.75 -9.17 8.82
CA GLU A 139 -5.31 -8.11 9.74
C GLU A 139 -4.09 -7.35 9.20
N LEU A 140 -3.41 -7.85 8.15
CA LEU A 140 -2.15 -7.26 7.65
C LEU A 140 -2.30 -5.80 7.20
N VAL A 141 -3.38 -5.46 6.49
CA VAL A 141 -3.63 -4.09 6.06
C VAL A 141 -3.86 -3.17 7.25
N ALA A 142 -4.65 -3.61 8.24
CA ALA A 142 -4.90 -2.83 9.45
C ALA A 142 -3.62 -2.66 10.31
N GLY A 143 -2.79 -3.70 10.40
CA GLY A 143 -1.50 -3.65 11.08
C GLY A 143 -0.54 -2.65 10.41
N ASN A 144 -0.43 -2.70 9.07
CA ASN A 144 0.38 -1.73 8.32
C ASN A 144 -0.20 -0.32 8.44
N ALA A 145 -1.52 -0.14 8.39
CA ALA A 145 -2.16 1.15 8.58
C ALA A 145 -1.79 1.80 9.92
N TRP A 146 -1.82 1.03 11.01
CA TRP A 146 -1.38 1.51 12.32
C TRP A 146 0.11 1.82 12.34
N VAL A 147 0.96 0.95 11.80
CA VAL A 147 2.41 1.20 11.76
C VAL A 147 2.72 2.49 11.01
N GLU A 148 2.11 2.72 9.85
CA GLU A 148 2.31 3.94 9.06
C GLU A 148 1.77 5.17 9.77
N ALA A 149 0.50 5.16 10.18
CA ALA A 149 -0.10 6.28 10.91
C ALA A 149 0.67 6.63 12.19
N GLY A 150 1.07 5.61 12.97
CA GLY A 150 1.85 5.77 14.19
C GLY A 150 3.24 6.31 13.92
N THR A 151 3.90 5.90 12.83
CA THR A 151 5.22 6.42 12.45
C THR A 151 5.15 7.92 12.13
N PHE A 152 4.20 8.34 11.28
CA PHE A 152 4.05 9.76 10.91
C PHE A 152 3.61 10.64 12.08
N LEU A 153 2.67 10.16 12.91
CA LEU A 153 2.29 10.88 14.13
C LEU A 153 3.45 10.98 15.11
N ALA A 154 4.26 9.93 15.28
CA ALA A 154 5.43 9.96 16.14
C ALA A 154 6.51 10.92 15.61
N ILE A 155 6.76 10.95 14.29
CA ILE A 155 7.65 11.93 13.64
C ILE A 155 7.20 13.36 13.94
N LEU A 156 5.91 13.64 13.75
CA LEU A 156 5.32 14.94 14.01
C LEU A 156 5.50 15.35 15.47
N LEU A 157 5.05 14.49 16.41
CA LEU A 157 5.11 14.78 17.84
C LEU A 157 6.55 14.94 18.33
N GLY A 158 7.49 14.13 17.84
CA GLY A 158 8.91 14.24 18.18
C GLY A 158 9.51 15.56 17.70
N THR A 159 9.25 15.94 16.45
CA THR A 159 9.72 17.19 15.84
C THR A 159 9.17 18.42 16.55
N MET A 160 7.86 18.43 16.83
CA MET A 160 7.20 19.53 17.57
C MET A 160 7.73 19.62 19.01
N SER A 161 7.85 18.48 19.69
CA SER A 161 8.38 18.45 21.06
C SER A 161 9.81 18.99 21.11
N ALA A 162 10.67 18.67 20.14
CA ALA A 162 12.01 19.23 20.06
C ALA A 162 12.00 20.75 19.96
N GLY A 163 11.18 21.32 19.08
CA GLY A 163 11.06 22.78 18.90
C GLY A 163 10.57 23.49 20.16
N ILE A 164 9.50 22.97 20.79
CA ILE A 164 8.92 23.55 22.01
C ILE A 164 9.92 23.45 23.16
N LEU A 165 10.49 22.28 23.41
CA LEU A 165 11.40 22.04 24.52
C LEU A 165 12.71 22.83 24.36
N TYR A 166 13.24 22.96 23.15
CA TYR A 166 14.46 23.73 22.89
C TYR A 166 14.30 25.21 23.28
N GLY A 167 13.10 25.77 23.14
CA GLY A 167 12.80 27.16 23.53
C GLY A 167 12.62 27.39 25.03
N MET A 168 12.56 26.33 25.85
CA MET A 168 12.41 26.45 27.31
C MET A 168 13.76 26.75 27.98
N GLN A 169 13.70 27.31 29.19
CA GLN A 169 14.87 27.37 30.07
C GLN A 169 15.37 25.95 30.34
N ASP A 170 16.68 25.73 30.19
CA ASP A 170 17.32 24.40 30.28
C ASP A 170 16.76 23.36 29.29
N GLY A 171 16.19 23.82 28.16
CA GLY A 171 15.53 22.98 27.15
C GLY A 171 16.37 21.79 26.67
N LEU A 172 17.68 21.98 26.45
CA LEU A 172 18.59 20.90 26.06
C LEU A 172 18.69 19.80 27.12
N TRP A 173 18.69 20.14 28.41
CA TRP A 173 18.67 19.15 29.48
C TRP A 173 17.36 18.36 29.50
N VAL A 174 16.22 19.04 29.32
CA VAL A 174 14.90 18.39 29.25
C VAL A 174 14.83 17.43 28.08
N ILE A 175 15.32 17.83 26.90
CA ILE A 175 15.39 16.96 25.72
C ILE A 175 16.31 15.76 26.00
N SER A 176 17.49 15.97 26.59
CA SER A 176 18.43 14.89 26.93
C SER A 176 17.82 13.84 27.85
N VAL A 177 17.04 14.25 28.86
CA VAL A 177 16.32 13.30 29.73
C VAL A 177 15.20 12.62 28.96
N ALA A 178 14.43 13.36 28.17
CA ALA A 178 13.30 12.82 27.41
C ALA A 178 13.74 11.72 26.43
N VAL A 179 14.84 11.92 25.68
CA VAL A 179 15.30 10.93 24.69
C VAL A 179 15.73 9.61 25.34
N VAL A 180 16.32 9.68 26.54
CA VAL A 180 16.69 8.49 27.33
C VAL A 180 15.44 7.80 27.88
N VAL A 181 14.52 8.55 28.48
CA VAL A 181 13.28 8.00 29.06
C VAL A 181 12.45 7.31 27.98
N VAL A 182 12.28 7.93 26.80
CA VAL A 182 11.53 7.32 25.70
C VAL A 182 12.22 6.06 25.17
N ALA A 183 13.56 6.05 25.07
CA ALA A 183 14.30 4.85 24.69
C ALA A 183 14.07 3.70 25.68
N VAL A 184 14.12 3.99 26.99
CA VAL A 184 13.89 3.00 28.06
C VAL A 184 12.46 2.49 28.04
N LEU A 185 11.46 3.35 27.84
CA LEU A 185 10.06 2.95 27.67
C LEU A 185 9.88 2.06 26.43
N GLY A 186 10.49 2.44 25.30
CA GLY A 186 10.49 1.64 24.07
C GLY A 186 11.10 0.26 24.29
N TYR A 187 12.22 0.16 25.02
CA TYR A 187 12.79 -1.12 25.43
C TYR A 187 11.84 -1.90 26.36
N GLY A 188 11.21 -1.23 27.33
CA GLY A 188 10.21 -1.82 28.22
C GLY A 188 9.04 -2.47 27.47
N PHE A 189 8.47 -1.77 26.49
CA PHE A 189 7.42 -2.32 25.62
C PHE A 189 7.93 -3.49 24.78
N SER A 190 9.17 -3.42 24.29
CA SER A 190 9.77 -4.48 23.46
C SER A 190 9.85 -5.82 24.17
N ARG A 191 9.97 -5.82 25.50
CA ARG A 191 9.99 -7.05 26.32
C ARG A 191 8.66 -7.79 26.37
N SER A 192 7.56 -7.11 26.04
CA SER A 192 6.23 -7.71 26.00
C SER A 192 5.84 -8.20 24.59
N ILE A 193 6.73 -8.05 23.60
CA ILE A 193 6.53 -8.60 22.26
C ILE A 193 6.65 -10.13 22.32
N PRO A 194 5.64 -10.89 21.85
CA PRO A 194 5.71 -12.34 21.83
C PRO A 194 6.86 -12.88 20.97
N SER A 195 7.27 -14.11 21.23
CA SER A 195 8.31 -14.79 20.46
C SER A 195 7.90 -15.00 19.01
N ALA A 196 8.83 -14.71 18.11
CA ALA A 196 8.70 -14.72 16.66
C ALA A 196 9.87 -15.53 16.06
N PRO A 197 9.69 -16.85 15.83
CA PRO A 197 10.79 -17.75 15.49
C PRO A 197 11.50 -17.36 14.18
N PRO A 198 12.77 -17.75 14.03
CA PRO A 198 13.55 -17.49 12.82
C PRO A 198 12.95 -18.22 11.61
N ASN A 199 12.98 -17.58 10.45
CA ASN A 199 12.49 -18.19 9.21
C ASN A 199 13.58 -18.99 8.48
N ALA A 200 14.85 -18.66 8.69
CA ALA A 200 16.01 -19.28 8.06
C ALA A 200 17.17 -19.43 9.08
N PRO A 201 17.03 -20.29 10.11
CA PRO A 201 18.05 -20.45 11.17
C PRO A 201 19.40 -20.95 10.64
N ASP A 202 19.37 -21.68 9.53
CA ASP A 202 20.51 -22.23 8.78
C ASP A 202 21.23 -21.20 7.90
N LEU A 203 20.73 -19.96 7.82
CA LEU A 203 21.33 -18.92 6.99
C LEU A 203 22.74 -18.56 7.45
N GLU A 204 23.72 -18.63 6.55
CA GLU A 204 25.06 -18.10 6.80
C GLU A 204 25.05 -16.57 6.80
N LEU A 205 25.68 -15.96 7.81
CA LEU A 205 25.80 -14.50 7.86
C LEU A 205 27.03 -14.07 7.08
N SER A 206 26.85 -13.08 6.23
CA SER A 206 27.95 -12.35 5.62
C SER A 206 27.83 -10.90 6.05
N TRP A 207 28.95 -10.34 6.50
CA TRP A 207 29.04 -8.97 6.98
C TRP A 207 29.20 -7.95 5.86
N HIS A 208 29.28 -8.40 4.61
CA HIS A 208 29.30 -7.52 3.45
C HIS A 208 27.92 -6.84 3.28
N PRO A 209 27.83 -5.50 3.37
CA PRO A 209 26.59 -4.72 3.29
C PRO A 209 25.63 -5.12 2.16
N PHE A 210 26.18 -5.45 0.98
CA PHE A 210 25.40 -5.75 -0.22
C PHE A 210 25.37 -7.24 -0.58
N ALA A 211 25.77 -8.12 0.34
CA ALA A 211 25.78 -9.55 0.05
C ALA A 211 24.36 -10.08 -0.21
N GLY A 212 24.18 -10.69 -1.37
CA GLY A 212 22.89 -11.19 -1.85
C GLY A 212 22.01 -10.15 -2.54
N PHE A 213 22.45 -8.88 -2.66
CA PHE A 213 21.64 -7.81 -3.28
C PHE A 213 21.21 -8.15 -4.72
N ARG A 214 22.17 -8.57 -5.57
CA ARG A 214 21.86 -8.91 -6.97
C ARG A 214 20.90 -10.09 -7.08
N SER A 215 21.15 -11.16 -6.33
CA SER A 215 20.26 -12.34 -6.30
C SER A 215 18.84 -11.95 -5.89
N LEU A 216 18.68 -11.24 -4.78
CA LEU A 216 17.36 -10.82 -4.29
C LEU A 216 16.65 -9.86 -5.25
N LEU A 217 17.40 -8.99 -5.93
CA LEU A 217 16.85 -8.12 -6.96
C LEU A 217 16.38 -8.94 -8.18
N ASP A 218 17.13 -9.97 -8.58
CA ASP A 218 16.74 -10.86 -9.67
C ASP A 218 15.54 -11.74 -9.30
N ASP A 219 15.45 -12.19 -8.05
CA ASP A 219 14.29 -12.91 -7.52
C ASP A 219 13.05 -12.00 -7.46
N ALA A 220 13.21 -10.74 -7.03
CA ALA A 220 12.14 -9.74 -7.07
C ALA A 220 11.70 -9.46 -8.51
N ARG A 221 12.63 -9.39 -9.48
CA ARG A 221 12.30 -9.23 -10.92
C ARG A 221 11.48 -10.38 -11.48
N ARG A 222 11.70 -11.60 -10.99
CA ARG A 222 10.88 -12.78 -11.36
C ARG A 222 9.47 -12.73 -10.78
N GLN A 223 9.23 -11.86 -9.78
CA GLN A 223 7.93 -11.63 -9.18
C GLN A 223 7.49 -10.17 -9.37
N PRO A 224 6.97 -9.79 -10.56
CA PRO A 224 6.68 -8.40 -10.91
C PRO A 224 5.85 -7.64 -9.87
N ALA A 225 4.93 -8.32 -9.18
CA ALA A 225 4.14 -7.70 -8.11
C ALA A 225 4.99 -7.23 -6.91
N ILE A 226 6.03 -7.98 -6.52
CA ILE A 226 6.93 -7.57 -5.44
C ILE A 226 7.79 -6.39 -5.91
N LEU A 227 8.48 -6.53 -7.05
CA LEU A 227 9.35 -5.47 -7.56
C LEU A 227 8.60 -4.15 -7.78
N ASN A 228 7.44 -4.21 -8.44
CA ASN A 228 6.68 -3.00 -8.73
C ASN A 228 6.09 -2.37 -7.46
N SER A 229 5.78 -3.18 -6.44
CA SER A 229 5.37 -2.63 -5.14
C SER A 229 6.53 -1.95 -4.42
N ILE A 230 7.74 -2.52 -4.48
CA ILE A 230 8.94 -1.90 -3.93
C ILE A 230 9.23 -0.58 -4.65
N LEU A 231 9.19 -0.56 -5.99
CA LEU A 231 9.40 0.67 -6.76
C LEU A 231 8.33 1.73 -6.47
N ALA A 232 7.07 1.33 -6.32
CA ALA A 232 5.97 2.20 -5.92
C ALA A 232 6.21 2.79 -4.51
N ILE A 233 6.59 1.96 -3.54
CA ILE A 233 6.96 2.40 -2.18
C ILE A 233 8.14 3.38 -2.24
N SER A 234 9.19 3.07 -3.00
CA SER A 234 10.36 3.96 -3.16
C SER A 234 9.98 5.28 -3.82
N TRP A 235 9.08 5.26 -4.81
CA TRP A 235 8.54 6.47 -5.43
C TRP A 235 7.75 7.34 -4.45
N PHE A 236 6.95 6.74 -3.56
CA PHE A 236 6.29 7.47 -2.47
C PHE A 236 7.30 8.18 -1.56
N TRP A 237 8.42 7.52 -1.20
CA TRP A 237 9.47 8.13 -0.41
C TRP A 237 10.21 9.26 -1.16
N PHE A 238 10.41 9.13 -2.47
CA PHE A 238 10.92 10.22 -3.32
C PHE A 238 10.01 11.44 -3.27
N LEU A 239 8.69 11.25 -3.42
CA LEU A 239 7.72 12.35 -3.33
C LEU A 239 7.69 12.96 -1.93
N GLY A 240 7.62 12.13 -0.89
CA GLY A 240 7.60 12.58 0.50
C GLY A 240 8.84 13.41 0.86
N ALA A 241 10.04 12.93 0.52
CA ALA A 241 11.27 13.68 0.74
C ALA A 241 11.32 14.97 -0.09
N SER A 242 10.85 14.93 -1.34
CA SER A 242 10.74 16.12 -2.21
C SER A 242 9.82 17.18 -1.63
N TYR A 243 8.67 16.82 -1.03
CA TYR A 243 7.77 17.80 -0.40
C TYR A 243 8.32 18.29 0.94
N LEU A 244 8.69 17.38 1.85
CA LEU A 244 9.08 17.71 3.22
C LEU A 244 10.31 18.63 3.30
N THR A 245 11.28 18.43 2.41
CA THR A 245 12.49 19.27 2.37
C THR A 245 12.22 20.70 1.96
N GLN A 246 11.09 20.96 1.30
CA GLN A 246 10.75 22.27 0.74
C GLN A 246 9.78 23.07 1.62
N PHE A 247 9.17 22.47 2.65
CA PHE A 247 8.15 23.13 3.48
C PHE A 247 8.65 24.44 4.11
N ASN A 248 9.89 24.47 4.62
CA ASN A 248 10.46 25.68 5.21
C ASN A 248 10.66 26.79 4.18
N LEU A 249 11.18 26.46 3.00
CA LEU A 249 11.39 27.43 1.92
C LEU A 249 10.05 27.92 1.37
N TYR A 250 9.11 27.02 1.12
CA TYR A 250 7.77 27.35 0.65
C TYR A 250 7.02 28.26 1.63
N THR A 251 7.13 27.96 2.93
CA THR A 251 6.56 28.78 3.99
C THR A 251 7.08 30.22 3.96
N ARG A 252 8.39 30.38 3.91
CA ARG A 252 9.03 31.71 3.95
C ARG A 252 8.80 32.49 2.64
N ASP A 253 9.00 31.83 1.51
CA ASP A 253 9.14 32.47 0.21
C ASP A 253 7.82 32.60 -0.57
N TYR A 254 6.76 31.88 -0.18
CA TYR A 254 5.47 31.91 -0.88
C TYR A 254 4.27 32.15 0.04
N LEU A 255 4.30 31.65 1.28
CA LEU A 255 3.20 31.87 2.24
C LEU A 255 3.42 33.09 3.14
N GLY A 256 4.63 33.67 3.14
CA GLY A 256 4.99 34.73 4.09
C GLY A 256 4.82 34.28 5.55
N GLY A 257 5.12 33.01 5.83
CA GLY A 257 4.90 32.39 7.13
C GLY A 257 6.16 32.25 7.98
N ASP A 258 6.00 32.21 9.30
CA ASP A 258 7.07 31.86 10.24
C ASP A 258 7.23 30.31 10.37
N PRO A 259 8.18 29.79 11.17
CA PRO A 259 8.36 28.35 11.35
C PRO A 259 7.13 27.60 11.90
N THR A 260 6.17 28.29 12.54
CA THR A 260 4.93 27.66 13.01
C THR A 260 4.05 27.25 11.83
N VAL A 261 4.11 27.97 10.71
CA VAL A 261 3.41 27.63 9.46
C VAL A 261 3.97 26.35 8.83
N ALA A 262 5.29 26.20 8.76
CA ALA A 262 5.92 24.96 8.29
C ALA A 262 5.56 23.75 9.19
N THR A 263 5.43 24.00 10.49
CA THR A 263 4.95 22.99 11.45
C THR A 263 3.49 22.61 11.20
N LEU A 264 2.63 23.57 10.87
CA LEU A 264 1.24 23.31 10.46
C LEU A 264 1.18 22.48 9.17
N MET A 265 2.01 22.79 8.17
CA MET A 265 2.11 22.00 6.94
C MET A 265 2.47 20.54 7.24
N LEU A 266 3.51 20.31 8.05
CA LEU A 266 3.91 18.97 8.50
C LEU A 266 2.79 18.27 9.27
N THR A 267 2.05 19.01 10.09
CA THR A 267 0.90 18.51 10.86
C THR A 267 -0.21 18.01 9.95
N LEU A 268 -0.65 18.84 9.00
CA LEU A 268 -1.70 18.50 8.04
C LEU A 268 -1.32 17.30 7.18
N PHE A 269 -0.07 17.27 6.70
CA PHE A 269 0.46 16.15 5.94
C PHE A 269 0.46 14.84 6.77
N SER A 270 0.96 14.89 8.01
CA SER A 270 1.07 13.70 8.88
C SER A 270 -0.29 13.18 9.34
N ILE A 271 -1.22 14.07 9.72
CA ILE A 271 -2.61 13.71 10.03
C ILE A 271 -3.29 13.14 8.78
N GLY A 272 -3.06 13.75 7.61
CA GLY A 272 -3.53 13.26 6.33
C GLY A 272 -3.11 11.80 6.10
N ILE A 273 -1.84 11.47 6.27
CA ILE A 273 -1.36 10.07 6.15
C ILE A 273 -2.07 9.16 7.12
N GLY A 274 -2.23 9.56 8.39
CA GLY A 274 -2.97 8.79 9.38
C GLY A 274 -4.42 8.49 8.97
N LEU A 275 -5.13 9.51 8.46
CA LEU A 275 -6.48 9.36 7.92
C LEU A 275 -6.51 8.46 6.67
N GLY A 276 -5.57 8.64 5.75
CA GLY A 276 -5.40 7.82 4.56
C GLY A 276 -5.16 6.35 4.88
N SER A 277 -4.29 6.07 5.86
CA SER A 277 -4.02 4.73 6.36
C SER A 277 -5.25 4.10 7.01
N ALA A 278 -6.01 4.87 7.81
CA ALA A 278 -7.26 4.40 8.40
C ALA A 278 -8.31 4.09 7.32
N LEU A 279 -8.45 4.96 6.31
CA LEU A 279 -9.31 4.72 5.15
C LEU A 279 -8.88 3.47 4.38
N ALA A 280 -7.57 3.26 4.18
CA ALA A 280 -7.06 2.07 3.52
C ALA A 280 -7.49 0.80 4.27
N SER A 281 -7.38 0.79 5.59
CA SER A 281 -7.83 -0.32 6.43
C SER A 281 -9.34 -0.57 6.32
N VAL A 282 -10.16 0.48 6.30
CA VAL A 282 -11.63 0.35 6.22
C VAL A 282 -12.07 -0.12 4.84
N LEU A 283 -11.51 0.47 3.79
CA LEU A 283 -11.89 0.18 2.40
C LEU A 283 -11.41 -1.22 1.94
N SER A 284 -10.37 -1.76 2.57
CA SER A 284 -9.83 -3.07 2.20
C SER A 284 -10.62 -4.25 2.77
N ARG A 285 -11.60 -4.04 3.68
CA ARG A 285 -12.51 -5.06 4.23
C ARG A 285 -11.83 -6.36 4.71
N GLY A 286 -10.61 -6.27 5.26
CA GLY A 286 -9.86 -7.45 5.71
C GLY A 286 -9.20 -8.25 4.57
N GLY A 287 -9.07 -7.70 3.38
CA GLY A 287 -8.22 -8.23 2.31
C GLY A 287 -7.09 -7.26 1.98
N ILE A 288 -6.19 -7.64 1.09
CA ILE A 288 -5.23 -6.72 0.48
C ILE A 288 -5.88 -6.13 -0.77
N GLU A 289 -6.48 -4.94 -0.64
CA GLU A 289 -7.21 -4.29 -1.73
C GLU A 289 -6.29 -3.35 -2.53
N LEU A 290 -5.84 -3.84 -3.68
CA LEU A 290 -4.89 -3.10 -4.51
C LEU A 290 -5.56 -2.03 -5.37
N ALA A 291 -6.90 -2.01 -5.45
CA ALA A 291 -7.67 -0.93 -6.06
C ALA A 291 -7.39 0.45 -5.46
N LEU A 292 -6.95 0.49 -4.20
CA LEU A 292 -6.67 1.73 -3.49
C LEU A 292 -5.40 2.42 -3.99
N VAL A 293 -4.46 1.66 -4.56
CA VAL A 293 -3.18 2.21 -5.02
C VAL A 293 -3.36 3.18 -6.20
N PRO A 294 -4.14 2.87 -7.26
CA PRO A 294 -4.50 3.85 -8.29
C PRO A 294 -5.22 5.09 -7.77
N ILE A 295 -6.09 4.94 -6.78
CA ILE A 295 -6.81 6.07 -6.17
C ILE A 295 -5.83 6.98 -5.44
N GLY A 296 -4.93 6.40 -4.64
CA GLY A 296 -3.86 7.12 -3.98
C GLY A 296 -2.95 7.84 -4.97
N ALA A 297 -2.52 7.17 -6.04
CA ALA A 297 -1.64 7.76 -7.05
C ALA A 297 -2.31 8.95 -7.77
N LEU A 298 -3.58 8.81 -8.17
CA LEU A 298 -4.32 9.87 -8.84
C LEU A 298 -4.50 11.08 -7.90
N GLY A 299 -4.87 10.84 -6.64
CA GLY A 299 -5.04 11.91 -5.67
C GLY A 299 -3.74 12.64 -5.34
N LEU A 300 -2.61 11.91 -5.25
CA LEU A 300 -1.27 12.51 -5.13
C LEU A 300 -0.94 13.42 -6.33
N THR A 301 -1.26 12.99 -7.55
CA THR A 301 -1.08 13.82 -8.76
C THR A 301 -1.96 15.06 -8.73
N LEU A 302 -3.25 14.92 -8.41
CA LEU A 302 -4.19 16.03 -8.48
C LEU A 302 -3.92 17.06 -7.39
N ALA A 303 -3.78 16.64 -6.14
CA ALA A 303 -3.50 17.57 -5.03
C ALA A 303 -2.08 18.16 -5.13
N GLY A 304 -1.07 17.34 -5.50
CA GLY A 304 0.29 17.80 -5.71
C GLY A 304 0.42 18.78 -6.87
N GLY A 305 -0.35 18.60 -7.95
CA GLY A 305 -0.40 19.53 -9.08
C GLY A 305 -1.18 20.79 -8.73
N HIS A 306 -2.28 20.66 -7.98
CA HIS A 306 -3.11 21.79 -7.57
C HIS A 306 -2.33 22.82 -6.72
N LEU A 307 -1.32 22.38 -5.95
CA LEU A 307 -0.40 23.27 -5.23
C LEU A 307 0.19 24.39 -6.10
N PHE A 308 0.42 24.14 -7.40
CA PHE A 308 0.91 25.19 -8.31
C PHE A 308 -0.04 26.38 -8.39
N TRP A 309 -1.34 26.12 -8.54
CA TRP A 309 -2.37 27.15 -8.62
C TRP A 309 -2.85 27.62 -7.24
N ALA A 310 -2.73 26.78 -6.22
CA ALA A 310 -3.07 27.12 -4.84
C ALA A 310 -2.02 28.04 -4.19
N THR A 311 -0.82 28.12 -4.74
CA THR A 311 0.23 29.00 -4.22
C THR A 311 -0.15 30.47 -4.48
N PRO A 312 -0.16 31.34 -3.45
CA PRO A 312 -0.43 32.76 -3.62
C PRO A 312 0.60 33.45 -4.53
N ASP A 313 0.15 34.32 -5.43
CA ASP A 313 1.01 35.10 -6.34
C ASP A 313 1.78 36.22 -5.62
N GLN A 314 1.30 36.67 -4.45
CA GLN A 314 1.90 37.76 -3.67
C GLN A 314 2.27 37.27 -2.28
N VAL A 315 3.54 37.47 -1.92
CA VAL A 315 4.06 37.15 -0.58
C VAL A 315 3.74 38.33 0.35
N PRO A 316 3.05 38.10 1.48
CA PRO A 316 2.86 39.14 2.49
C PRO A 316 4.20 39.76 2.94
N HIS A 317 4.25 41.08 3.08
CA HIS A 317 5.48 41.80 3.46
C HIS A 317 5.96 41.52 4.90
N ALA A 318 5.12 40.95 5.76
CA ALA A 318 5.45 40.59 7.14
C ALA A 318 5.15 39.11 7.39
N LEU A 319 6.06 38.44 8.10
CA LEU A 319 5.90 37.04 8.46
C LEU A 319 4.68 36.86 9.37
N GLN A 320 3.79 35.95 8.99
CA GLN A 320 2.60 35.59 9.73
C GLN A 320 2.80 34.27 10.48
N THR A 321 2.23 34.19 11.68
CA THR A 321 2.12 32.93 12.43
C THR A 321 1.08 32.00 11.78
N ALA A 322 1.15 30.70 12.09
CA ALA A 322 0.15 29.71 11.64
C ALA A 322 -1.29 30.10 12.02
N GLY A 323 -1.49 30.68 13.20
CA GLY A 323 -2.82 31.13 13.63
C GLY A 323 -3.36 32.29 12.79
N GLN A 324 -2.51 33.25 12.44
CA GLN A 324 -2.88 34.40 11.61
C GLN A 324 -3.23 33.96 10.18
N LEU A 325 -2.38 33.12 9.57
CA LEU A 325 -2.58 32.64 8.20
C LEU A 325 -3.75 31.65 8.09
N TRP A 326 -4.06 30.91 9.16
CA TRP A 326 -5.26 30.08 9.23
C TRP A 326 -6.54 30.92 9.22
N VAL A 327 -6.57 32.01 9.99
CA VAL A 327 -7.73 32.90 10.10
C VAL A 327 -7.91 33.76 8.85
N SER A 328 -6.82 34.18 8.19
CA SER A 328 -6.92 34.95 6.93
C SER A 328 -7.56 34.14 5.80
N GLY A 329 -7.42 32.81 5.82
CA GLY A 329 -7.97 31.91 4.81
C GLY A 329 -7.22 31.93 3.47
N GLU A 330 -6.19 32.77 3.34
CA GLU A 330 -5.43 32.98 2.09
C GLU A 330 -4.73 31.70 1.61
N ALA A 331 -4.26 30.87 2.54
CA ALA A 331 -3.60 29.59 2.26
C ALA A 331 -4.56 28.38 2.37
N GLY A 332 -5.88 28.59 2.39
CA GLY A 332 -6.86 27.51 2.60
C GLY A 332 -6.77 26.36 1.59
N ALA A 333 -6.52 26.67 0.32
CA ALA A 333 -6.31 25.67 -0.73
C ALA A 333 -5.04 24.85 -0.49
N VAL A 334 -3.95 25.48 -0.07
CA VAL A 334 -2.69 24.81 0.28
C VAL A 334 -2.90 23.85 1.46
N TRP A 335 -3.64 24.27 2.49
CA TRP A 335 -3.97 23.39 3.63
C TRP A 335 -4.74 22.14 3.21
N LEU A 336 -5.72 22.31 2.32
CA LEU A 336 -6.48 21.20 1.78
C LEU A 336 -5.59 20.27 0.95
N ASP A 337 -4.76 20.82 0.06
CA ASP A 337 -3.87 20.02 -0.79
C ASP A 337 -2.87 19.21 0.03
N LEU A 338 -2.23 19.81 1.04
CA LEU A 338 -1.30 19.09 1.91
C LEU A 338 -1.96 17.96 2.70
N ALA A 339 -3.18 18.21 3.21
CA ALA A 339 -3.96 17.17 3.87
C ALA A 339 -4.34 16.04 2.90
N LEU A 340 -4.75 16.39 1.67
CA LEU A 340 -5.11 15.42 0.63
C LEU A 340 -3.89 14.62 0.14
N ILE A 341 -2.75 15.25 -0.08
CA ILE A 341 -1.49 14.56 -0.41
C ILE A 341 -1.19 13.53 0.68
N GLY A 342 -1.35 13.89 1.96
CA GLY A 342 -1.23 12.94 3.06
C GLY A 342 -2.23 11.78 2.96
N VAL A 343 -3.53 12.08 2.81
CA VAL A 343 -4.61 11.06 2.73
C VAL A 343 -4.37 10.08 1.58
N PHE A 344 -4.08 10.60 0.40
CA PHE A 344 -3.83 9.77 -0.77
C PHE A 344 -2.49 9.02 -0.68
N GLY A 345 -1.50 9.61 0.01
CA GLY A 345 -0.27 8.92 0.40
C GLY A 345 -0.53 7.69 1.28
N GLY A 346 -1.38 7.82 2.30
CA GLY A 346 -1.78 6.70 3.16
C GLY A 346 -2.53 5.60 2.40
N LEU A 347 -3.44 5.97 1.49
CA LEU A 347 -4.16 5.03 0.61
C LEU A 347 -3.23 4.31 -0.38
N TYR A 348 -2.16 4.99 -0.80
CA TYR A 348 -1.16 4.45 -1.71
C TYR A 348 -0.21 3.47 -1.00
N ILE A 349 0.35 3.85 0.15
CA ILE A 349 1.48 3.15 0.76
C ILE A 349 1.09 1.88 1.52
N VAL A 350 -0.05 1.88 2.22
CA VAL A 350 -0.45 0.80 3.13
C VAL A 350 -0.70 -0.53 2.39
N PRO A 351 -1.45 -0.58 1.28
CA PRO A 351 -1.68 -1.83 0.56
C PRO A 351 -0.40 -2.40 -0.07
N LEU A 352 0.55 -1.55 -0.47
CA LEU A 352 1.81 -1.97 -1.08
C LEU A 352 2.70 -2.71 -0.08
N TYR A 353 2.84 -2.19 1.14
CA TYR A 353 3.59 -2.89 2.19
C TYR A 353 2.94 -4.23 2.56
N ALA A 354 1.61 -4.26 2.70
CA ALA A 354 0.88 -5.50 2.96
C ALA A 354 1.09 -6.52 1.83
N LEU A 355 1.09 -6.07 0.57
CA LEU A 355 1.32 -6.92 -0.60
C LEU A 355 2.73 -7.52 -0.61
N VAL A 356 3.77 -6.70 -0.40
CA VAL A 356 5.17 -7.18 -0.34
C VAL A 356 5.33 -8.20 0.77
N GLN A 357 4.78 -7.93 1.95
CA GLN A 357 4.85 -8.84 3.10
C GLN A 357 4.14 -10.17 2.84
N HIS A 358 2.96 -10.13 2.22
CA HIS A 358 2.15 -11.30 1.96
C HIS A 358 2.74 -12.18 0.85
N ARG A 359 3.26 -11.58 -0.24
CA ARG A 359 3.81 -12.33 -1.38
C ARG A 359 5.25 -12.78 -1.18
N ALA A 360 6.04 -12.10 -0.37
CA ALA A 360 7.41 -12.51 -0.12
C ALA A 360 7.46 -13.86 0.60
N GLU A 361 8.30 -14.75 0.07
CA GLU A 361 8.57 -16.07 0.63
C GLU A 361 8.98 -15.94 2.11
N PRO A 362 8.39 -16.72 3.05
CA PRO A 362 8.67 -16.56 4.47
C PRO A 362 10.16 -16.58 4.84
N ARG A 363 10.96 -17.40 4.15
CA ARG A 363 12.41 -17.55 4.37
C ARG A 363 13.23 -16.32 3.94
N GLU A 364 12.67 -15.46 3.11
CA GLU A 364 13.39 -14.32 2.52
C GLU A 364 12.71 -12.98 2.80
N ARG A 365 11.57 -12.99 3.48
CA ARG A 365 10.70 -11.83 3.68
C ARG A 365 11.44 -10.65 4.28
N ALA A 366 12.25 -10.87 5.32
CA ALA A 366 12.96 -9.76 5.93
C ALA A 366 14.06 -9.20 5.03
N ARG A 367 14.73 -10.05 4.22
CA ARG A 367 15.69 -9.60 3.20
C ARG A 367 15.02 -8.80 2.07
N ILE A 368 13.82 -9.18 1.63
CA ILE A 368 13.05 -8.41 0.65
C ILE A 368 12.67 -7.02 1.21
N ILE A 369 12.29 -6.95 2.49
CA ILE A 369 12.07 -5.65 3.15
C ILE A 369 13.38 -4.86 3.27
N GLY A 370 14.51 -5.53 3.53
CA GLY A 370 15.84 -4.92 3.50
C GLY A 370 16.16 -4.28 2.15
N LEU A 371 15.90 -5.01 1.05
CA LEU A 371 16.04 -4.50 -0.32
C LEU A 371 15.14 -3.28 -0.56
N ASN A 372 13.88 -3.35 -0.11
CA ASN A 372 12.94 -2.23 -0.18
C ASN A 372 13.49 -0.98 0.52
N ASN A 373 14.05 -1.12 1.72
CA ASN A 373 14.60 0.01 2.47
C ASN A 373 15.84 0.62 1.77
N VAL A 374 16.69 -0.20 1.15
CA VAL A 374 17.82 0.29 0.35
C VAL A 374 17.33 1.12 -0.84
N LEU A 375 16.34 0.63 -1.58
CA LEU A 375 15.77 1.36 -2.71
C LEU A 375 15.05 2.64 -2.27
N ASN A 376 14.34 2.62 -1.14
CA ASN A 376 13.75 3.83 -0.56
C ASN A 376 14.81 4.88 -0.22
N ALA A 377 15.92 4.47 0.41
CA ALA A 377 17.02 5.37 0.74
C ALA A 377 17.65 5.99 -0.53
N LEU A 378 17.85 5.19 -1.58
CA LEU A 378 18.33 5.68 -2.87
C LEU A 378 17.37 6.70 -3.49
N PHE A 379 16.06 6.45 -3.44
CA PHE A 379 15.05 7.36 -3.96
C PHE A 379 14.97 8.66 -3.17
N MET A 380 15.12 8.63 -1.84
CA MET A 380 15.21 9.86 -1.03
C MET A 380 16.45 10.70 -1.37
N VAL A 381 17.61 10.06 -1.60
CA VAL A 381 18.80 10.79 -2.06
C VAL A 381 18.59 11.33 -3.47
N ALA A 382 18.00 10.53 -4.37
CA ALA A 382 17.67 10.97 -5.73
C ALA A 382 16.70 12.16 -5.73
N SER A 383 15.74 12.23 -4.81
CA SER A 383 14.86 13.41 -4.69
C SER A 383 15.62 14.68 -4.31
N ALA A 384 16.61 14.58 -3.43
CA ALA A 384 17.42 15.75 -3.05
C ALA A 384 18.25 16.24 -4.25
N LEU A 385 18.89 15.32 -4.99
CA LEU A 385 19.62 15.64 -6.22
C LEU A 385 18.70 16.23 -7.30
N PHE A 386 17.50 15.67 -7.42
CA PHE A 386 16.48 16.16 -8.35
C PHE A 386 15.99 17.56 -7.98
N ALA A 387 15.76 17.85 -6.70
CA ALA A 387 15.43 19.18 -6.23
C ALA A 387 16.53 20.20 -6.57
N ILE A 388 17.80 19.85 -6.36
CA ILE A 388 18.95 20.70 -6.73
C ILE A 388 18.96 20.95 -8.25
N LEU A 389 18.79 19.90 -9.06
CA LEU A 389 18.76 20.02 -10.51
C LEU A 389 17.64 20.96 -10.97
N VAL A 390 16.42 20.81 -10.44
CA VAL A 390 15.27 21.57 -10.91
C VAL A 390 15.26 23.01 -10.39
N LEU A 391 15.55 23.21 -9.10
CA LEU A 391 15.47 24.53 -8.47
C LEU A 391 16.73 25.37 -8.71
N SER A 392 17.90 24.76 -8.81
CA SER A 392 19.18 25.48 -8.99
C SER A 392 19.78 25.30 -10.39
N GLY A 393 19.57 24.16 -11.04
CA GLY A 393 20.11 23.90 -12.39
C GLY A 393 19.20 24.40 -13.51
N LEU A 394 17.89 24.15 -13.41
CA LEU A 394 16.87 24.62 -14.35
C LEU A 394 16.21 25.93 -13.91
N GLU A 395 16.53 26.41 -12.70
CA GLU A 395 16.02 27.65 -12.11
C GLU A 395 14.48 27.75 -12.09
N LEU A 396 13.79 26.60 -11.98
CA LEU A 396 12.33 26.59 -11.86
C LEU A 396 11.91 27.05 -10.46
N SER A 397 10.76 27.72 -10.39
CA SER A 397 10.17 28.13 -9.11
C SER A 397 9.67 26.94 -8.29
N LEU A 398 9.44 27.14 -6.99
CA LEU A 398 9.02 26.06 -6.12
C LEU A 398 7.61 25.51 -6.45
N PRO A 399 6.62 26.35 -6.83
CA PRO A 399 5.35 25.86 -7.36
C PRO A 399 5.53 25.05 -8.65
N GLN A 400 6.42 25.47 -9.55
CA GLN A 400 6.72 24.72 -10.78
C GLN A 400 7.37 23.37 -10.46
N TYR A 401 8.24 23.33 -9.45
CA TYR A 401 8.81 22.07 -8.96
C TYR A 401 7.72 21.11 -8.46
N PHE A 402 6.74 21.58 -7.67
CA PHE A 402 5.60 20.74 -7.25
C PHE A 402 4.77 20.25 -8.44
N LEU A 403 4.56 21.08 -9.47
CA LEU A 403 3.88 20.67 -10.70
C LEU A 403 4.67 19.58 -11.45
N VAL A 404 6.00 19.72 -11.55
CA VAL A 404 6.88 18.71 -12.16
C VAL A 404 6.77 17.38 -11.40
N LEU A 405 6.80 17.39 -10.06
CA LEU A 405 6.61 16.19 -9.25
C LEU A 405 5.25 15.52 -9.51
N ALA A 406 4.18 16.32 -9.61
CA ALA A 406 2.84 15.81 -9.91
C ALA A 406 2.75 15.16 -11.30
N LEU A 407 3.34 15.79 -12.32
CA LEU A 407 3.41 15.24 -13.67
C LEU A 407 4.23 13.95 -13.72
N MET A 408 5.38 13.92 -13.04
CA MET A 408 6.19 12.70 -12.91
C MET A 408 5.40 11.59 -12.21
N ASN A 409 4.65 11.92 -11.15
CA ASN A 409 3.80 10.95 -10.46
C ASN A 409 2.72 10.40 -11.38
N ALA A 410 2.11 11.23 -12.23
CA ALA A 410 1.16 10.78 -13.24
C ALA A 410 1.80 9.78 -14.23
N VAL A 411 3.01 10.08 -14.71
CA VAL A 411 3.75 9.20 -15.64
C VAL A 411 4.12 7.88 -14.97
N VAL A 412 4.65 7.91 -13.75
CA VAL A 412 5.02 6.71 -12.98
C VAL A 412 3.78 5.88 -12.66
N ALA A 413 2.67 6.50 -12.28
CA ALA A 413 1.40 5.82 -12.04
C ALA A 413 0.92 5.10 -13.30
N VAL A 414 0.89 5.78 -14.46
CA VAL A 414 0.52 5.16 -15.74
C VAL A 414 1.44 3.99 -16.07
N TYR A 415 2.75 4.14 -15.90
CA TYR A 415 3.72 3.06 -16.16
C TYR A 415 3.48 1.84 -15.25
N ILE A 416 3.38 2.03 -13.93
CA ILE A 416 3.18 0.94 -12.97
C ILE A 416 1.85 0.22 -13.23
N PHE A 417 0.78 0.95 -13.52
CA PHE A 417 -0.54 0.38 -13.77
C PHE A 417 -0.64 -0.33 -15.12
N TRP A 418 0.14 0.10 -16.12
CA TRP A 418 0.29 -0.67 -17.35
C TRP A 418 1.01 -1.99 -17.09
N GLN A 419 2.10 -1.97 -16.32
CA GLN A 419 2.92 -3.15 -16.05
C GLN A 419 2.26 -4.17 -15.12
N VAL A 420 1.44 -3.71 -14.16
CA VAL A 420 0.75 -4.56 -13.20
C VAL A 420 -0.75 -4.49 -13.45
N PRO A 421 -1.24 -5.28 -14.40
CA PRO A 421 -2.63 -5.28 -14.77
C PRO A 421 -3.62 -5.60 -13.64
N GLU A 422 -3.16 -6.33 -12.64
CA GLU A 422 -3.94 -6.62 -11.44
C GLU A 422 -4.40 -5.35 -10.72
N PHE A 423 -3.60 -4.27 -10.69
CA PHE A 423 -3.99 -2.99 -10.07
C PHE A 423 -5.18 -2.37 -10.78
N VAL A 424 -5.14 -2.31 -12.11
CA VAL A 424 -6.22 -1.73 -12.94
C VAL A 424 -7.47 -2.60 -12.86
N ALA A 425 -7.31 -3.93 -12.95
CA ALA A 425 -8.40 -4.87 -12.87
C ALA A 425 -9.14 -4.77 -11.53
N ARG A 426 -8.40 -4.84 -10.41
CA ARG A 426 -8.98 -4.68 -9.08
C ARG A 426 -9.60 -3.30 -8.89
N PHE A 427 -8.99 -2.22 -9.40
CA PHE A 427 -9.57 -0.89 -9.33
C PHE A 427 -10.96 -0.79 -9.97
N TRP A 428 -11.12 -1.23 -11.23
CA TRP A 428 -12.41 -1.16 -11.91
C TRP A 428 -13.45 -2.05 -11.24
N VAL A 429 -13.04 -3.25 -10.84
CA VAL A 429 -13.87 -4.21 -10.13
C VAL A 429 -14.36 -3.64 -8.78
N TRP A 430 -13.45 -3.06 -8.00
CA TRP A 430 -13.75 -2.42 -6.74
C TRP A 430 -14.64 -1.19 -6.93
N LEU A 431 -14.33 -0.34 -7.91
CA LEU A 431 -15.08 0.89 -8.22
C LEU A 431 -16.52 0.54 -8.57
N VAL A 432 -16.72 -0.37 -9.52
CA VAL A 432 -18.05 -0.88 -9.90
C VAL A 432 -18.75 -1.54 -8.71
N GLY A 433 -18.03 -2.41 -7.99
CA GLY A 433 -18.56 -3.16 -6.86
C GLY A 433 -18.91 -2.30 -5.64
N HIS A 434 -18.39 -1.06 -5.53
CA HIS A 434 -18.71 -0.13 -4.45
C HIS A 434 -19.67 0.99 -4.87
N THR A 435 -19.57 1.47 -6.12
CA THR A 435 -20.38 2.62 -6.59
C THR A 435 -21.71 2.19 -7.23
N LEU A 436 -21.76 1.02 -7.87
CA LEU A 436 -22.95 0.58 -8.62
C LEU A 436 -23.74 -0.53 -7.90
N TYR A 437 -23.07 -1.40 -7.15
CA TYR A 437 -23.67 -2.59 -6.53
C TYR A 437 -23.39 -2.68 -5.04
N ARG A 438 -24.35 -3.17 -4.24
CA ARG A 438 -24.07 -3.62 -2.86
C ARG A 438 -24.05 -5.14 -2.86
N VAL A 439 -22.88 -5.70 -3.13
CA VAL A 439 -22.70 -7.16 -3.21
C VAL A 439 -22.66 -7.74 -1.79
N ARG A 440 -23.55 -8.69 -1.50
CA ARG A 440 -23.46 -9.59 -0.36
C ARG A 440 -22.94 -10.94 -0.85
N HIS A 441 -22.21 -11.63 0.02
CA HIS A 441 -21.55 -12.89 -0.30
C HIS A 441 -22.03 -13.97 0.67
N GLU A 442 -22.31 -15.17 0.16
CA GLU A 442 -22.61 -16.37 0.93
C GLU A 442 -21.80 -17.55 0.37
N GLY A 443 -21.19 -18.35 1.25
CA GLY A 443 -20.46 -19.56 0.86
C GLY A 443 -19.05 -19.33 0.28
N MET A 444 -18.42 -18.17 0.56
CA MET A 444 -17.09 -17.84 0.04
C MET A 444 -16.01 -18.86 0.44
N GLU A 445 -16.18 -19.50 1.59
CA GLU A 445 -15.37 -20.58 2.12
C GLU A 445 -15.33 -21.84 1.22
N ASN A 446 -16.30 -22.00 0.31
CA ASN A 446 -16.37 -23.12 -0.61
C ASN A 446 -15.38 -23.00 -1.78
N VAL A 447 -14.80 -21.82 -2.01
CA VAL A 447 -13.76 -21.64 -3.03
C VAL A 447 -12.42 -22.14 -2.47
N PRO A 448 -11.77 -23.14 -3.11
CA PRO A 448 -10.52 -23.68 -2.61
C PRO A 448 -9.42 -22.61 -2.65
N GLN A 449 -8.66 -22.48 -1.56
CA GLN A 449 -7.54 -21.53 -1.48
C GLN A 449 -6.37 -21.91 -2.40
N THR A 450 -6.23 -23.21 -2.71
CA THR A 450 -5.17 -23.77 -3.56
C THR A 450 -5.74 -24.84 -4.50
N GLY A 451 -5.09 -25.06 -5.65
CA GLY A 451 -5.51 -26.07 -6.63
C GLY A 451 -6.59 -25.57 -7.60
N ALA A 452 -6.84 -26.35 -8.65
CA ALA A 452 -7.75 -25.99 -9.73
C ALA A 452 -9.21 -26.22 -9.34
N ALA A 453 -10.12 -25.37 -9.86
CA ALA A 453 -11.55 -25.62 -9.81
C ALA A 453 -12.28 -24.91 -10.96
N LEU A 454 -13.40 -25.50 -11.37
CA LEU A 454 -14.28 -24.95 -12.40
C LEU A 454 -15.50 -24.28 -11.73
N LEU A 455 -15.57 -22.96 -11.80
CA LEU A 455 -16.72 -22.18 -11.36
C LEU A 455 -17.76 -22.15 -12.48
N VAL A 456 -19.01 -22.49 -12.15
CA VAL A 456 -20.10 -22.49 -13.14
C VAL A 456 -21.23 -21.61 -12.65
N CYS A 457 -21.49 -20.52 -13.39
CA CYS A 457 -22.41 -19.47 -12.98
C CYS A 457 -23.51 -19.21 -14.01
N ASN A 458 -24.70 -18.80 -13.54
CA ASN A 458 -25.73 -18.24 -14.42
C ASN A 458 -25.29 -16.90 -15.02
N HIS A 459 -25.78 -16.55 -16.22
CA HIS A 459 -25.33 -15.37 -16.96
C HIS A 459 -26.45 -14.33 -17.15
N VAL A 460 -26.50 -13.36 -16.23
CA VAL A 460 -27.55 -12.33 -16.13
C VAL A 460 -27.10 -11.00 -16.72
N SER A 461 -25.83 -10.63 -16.56
CA SER A 461 -25.29 -9.33 -16.98
C SER A 461 -23.85 -9.41 -17.47
N TYR A 462 -23.44 -8.44 -18.30
CA TYR A 462 -22.02 -8.21 -18.59
C TYR A 462 -21.18 -7.95 -17.33
N MET A 463 -21.83 -7.57 -16.23
CA MET A 463 -21.17 -7.29 -14.95
C MET A 463 -20.85 -8.54 -14.13
N ASP A 464 -21.39 -9.71 -14.50
CA ASP A 464 -21.27 -10.94 -13.73
C ASP A 464 -19.80 -11.31 -13.47
N ALA A 465 -18.97 -11.27 -14.51
CA ALA A 465 -17.55 -11.59 -14.42
C ALA A 465 -16.78 -10.60 -13.52
N LEU A 466 -17.15 -9.31 -13.55
CA LEU A 466 -16.54 -8.29 -12.69
C LEU A 466 -16.94 -8.47 -11.23
N ILE A 467 -18.21 -8.81 -10.95
CA ILE A 467 -18.68 -9.04 -9.58
C ILE A 467 -18.05 -10.30 -8.99
N ILE A 468 -18.02 -11.40 -9.76
CA ILE A 468 -17.39 -12.66 -9.32
C ILE A 468 -15.88 -12.46 -9.12
N GLY A 469 -15.21 -11.84 -10.09
CA GLY A 469 -13.77 -11.56 -10.04
C GLY A 469 -13.37 -10.59 -8.92
N GLY A 470 -14.28 -9.71 -8.48
CA GLY A 470 -14.07 -8.84 -7.32
C GLY A 470 -14.37 -9.43 -5.97
N SER A 471 -15.18 -10.48 -5.96
CA SER A 471 -15.60 -11.12 -4.72
C SER A 471 -14.62 -12.23 -4.33
N ILE A 472 -14.06 -12.93 -5.32
CA ILE A 472 -13.14 -14.05 -5.11
C ILE A 472 -11.69 -13.53 -5.18
N THR A 473 -10.92 -13.79 -4.13
CA THR A 473 -9.53 -13.28 -3.97
C THR A 473 -8.51 -13.96 -4.89
N ARG A 474 -8.82 -15.18 -5.37
CA ARG A 474 -7.98 -15.92 -6.32
C ARG A 474 -8.22 -15.43 -7.75
N PRO A 475 -7.18 -15.31 -8.60
CA PRO A 475 -7.34 -14.99 -10.00
C PRO A 475 -8.23 -16.01 -10.72
N ILE A 476 -9.23 -15.52 -11.47
CA ILE A 476 -10.17 -16.34 -12.24
C ILE A 476 -9.95 -16.08 -13.73
N ARG A 477 -9.84 -17.15 -14.52
CA ARG A 477 -9.87 -17.11 -15.98
C ARG A 477 -11.31 -17.25 -16.45
N PHE A 478 -11.88 -16.14 -16.91
CA PHE A 478 -13.24 -16.13 -17.44
C PHE A 478 -13.26 -16.58 -18.89
N VAL A 479 -14.07 -17.59 -19.19
CA VAL A 479 -14.39 -18.00 -20.56
C VAL A 479 -15.46 -17.06 -21.09
N MET A 480 -15.18 -16.39 -22.21
CA MET A 480 -16.02 -15.32 -22.74
C MET A 480 -16.19 -15.37 -24.26
N ASP A 481 -17.29 -14.81 -24.77
CA ASP A 481 -17.55 -14.79 -26.22
C ASP A 481 -16.50 -13.98 -27.00
N TRP A 482 -16.08 -14.53 -28.13
CA TRP A 482 -15.03 -14.00 -29.00
C TRP A 482 -15.31 -12.60 -29.55
N ASP A 483 -16.57 -12.24 -29.84
CA ASP A 483 -16.88 -10.91 -30.39
C ASP A 483 -16.73 -9.82 -29.33
N ILE A 484 -17.20 -10.11 -28.10
CA ILE A 484 -17.03 -9.22 -26.96
C ILE A 484 -15.54 -9.07 -26.64
N TYR A 485 -14.79 -10.17 -26.67
CA TYR A 485 -13.36 -10.17 -26.42
C TYR A 485 -12.60 -9.26 -27.41
N ARG A 486 -13.06 -9.17 -28.66
CA ARG A 486 -12.45 -8.35 -29.72
C ARG A 486 -12.94 -6.91 -29.78
N ALA A 487 -13.86 -6.51 -28.91
CA ALA A 487 -14.35 -5.14 -28.89
C ALA A 487 -13.18 -4.14 -28.70
N PRO A 488 -13.09 -3.07 -29.52
CA PRO A 488 -12.04 -2.08 -29.39
C PRO A 488 -12.08 -1.43 -28.00
N VAL A 489 -10.91 -1.05 -27.47
CA VAL A 489 -10.69 -0.58 -26.09
C VAL A 489 -10.80 -1.70 -25.02
N LEU A 490 -11.88 -2.48 -25.02
CA LEU A 490 -12.09 -3.54 -24.01
C LEU A 490 -11.15 -4.74 -24.19
N ASN A 491 -10.69 -5.02 -25.42
CA ASN A 491 -9.73 -6.09 -25.69
C ASN A 491 -8.46 -5.97 -24.85
N VAL A 492 -7.97 -4.76 -24.61
CA VAL A 492 -6.79 -4.52 -23.77
C VAL A 492 -7.05 -5.05 -22.37
N PHE A 493 -8.20 -4.70 -21.78
CA PHE A 493 -8.61 -5.18 -20.46
C PHE A 493 -8.80 -6.70 -20.40
N PHE A 494 -9.41 -7.32 -21.42
CA PHE A 494 -9.63 -8.76 -21.43
C PHE A 494 -8.35 -9.59 -21.57
N ARG A 495 -7.41 -9.14 -22.41
CA ARG A 495 -6.06 -9.71 -22.48
C ARG A 495 -5.34 -9.60 -21.14
N LEU A 496 -5.56 -8.48 -20.49
CA LEU A 496 -4.93 -8.08 -19.27
C LEU A 496 -5.36 -8.95 -18.06
N VAL A 497 -6.64 -9.32 -17.98
CA VAL A 497 -7.13 -10.32 -17.01
C VAL A 497 -6.95 -11.78 -17.46
N LYS A 498 -6.34 -11.99 -18.63
CA LYS A 498 -6.20 -13.28 -19.35
C LYS A 498 -7.54 -14.02 -19.49
N ALA A 499 -8.59 -13.31 -19.92
CA ALA A 499 -9.85 -13.96 -20.30
C ALA A 499 -9.64 -14.89 -21.50
N ILE A 500 -10.41 -15.98 -21.55
CA ILE A 500 -10.29 -17.02 -22.58
C ILE A 500 -11.41 -16.80 -23.60
N PRO A 501 -11.12 -16.32 -24.82
CA PRO A 501 -12.14 -16.16 -25.85
C PRO A 501 -12.61 -17.52 -26.35
N ILE A 502 -13.91 -17.70 -26.51
CA ILE A 502 -14.53 -18.89 -27.08
C ILE A 502 -15.61 -18.50 -28.10
N CYS A 503 -15.78 -19.32 -29.12
CA CYS A 503 -16.90 -19.25 -30.05
C CYS A 503 -17.35 -20.67 -30.41
N SER A 504 -18.44 -20.84 -31.16
CA SER A 504 -18.81 -22.17 -31.65
C SER A 504 -17.79 -22.72 -32.65
N GLU A 505 -17.51 -24.02 -32.60
CA GLU A 505 -16.62 -24.75 -33.52
C GLU A 505 -16.93 -24.46 -35.01
N LYS A 506 -18.22 -24.41 -35.38
CA LYS A 506 -18.66 -24.06 -36.76
C LYS A 506 -18.23 -22.67 -37.24
N ARG A 507 -18.03 -21.73 -36.30
CA ARG A 507 -17.75 -20.33 -36.62
C ARG A 507 -16.27 -20.08 -36.80
N ASN A 508 -15.46 -20.63 -35.89
CA ASN A 508 -14.01 -20.59 -35.99
C ASN A 508 -13.44 -21.79 -35.20
N PRO A 509 -13.02 -22.86 -35.90
CA PRO A 509 -12.46 -24.06 -35.27
C PRO A 509 -11.21 -23.76 -34.46
N ASP A 510 -10.33 -22.89 -34.97
CA ASP A 510 -9.05 -22.58 -34.32
C ASP A 510 -9.25 -21.91 -32.97
N VAL A 511 -10.13 -20.90 -32.90
CA VAL A 511 -10.47 -20.22 -31.64
C VAL A 511 -11.16 -21.18 -30.68
N TYR A 512 -12.01 -22.07 -31.18
CA TYR A 512 -12.67 -23.10 -30.37
C TYR A 512 -11.64 -24.04 -29.72
N HIS A 513 -10.73 -24.63 -30.51
CA HIS A 513 -9.71 -25.54 -29.98
C HIS A 513 -8.72 -24.82 -29.06
N ALA A 514 -8.29 -23.61 -29.42
CA ALA A 514 -7.41 -22.79 -28.59
C ALA A 514 -8.02 -22.45 -27.23
N ALA A 515 -9.34 -22.24 -27.16
CA ALA A 515 -10.04 -22.01 -25.90
C ALA A 515 -9.95 -23.21 -24.97
N PHE A 516 -10.17 -24.44 -25.48
CA PHE A 516 -10.06 -25.65 -24.67
C PHE A 516 -8.62 -25.93 -24.22
N GLU A 517 -7.62 -25.66 -25.06
CA GLU A 517 -6.21 -25.75 -24.64
C GLU A 517 -5.86 -24.71 -23.57
N ALA A 518 -6.35 -23.48 -23.70
CA ALA A 518 -6.14 -22.44 -22.69
C ALA A 518 -6.82 -22.78 -21.35
N ILE A 519 -8.02 -23.38 -21.38
CA ILE A 519 -8.72 -23.87 -20.19
C ILE A 519 -7.93 -25.00 -19.54
N HIS A 520 -7.52 -26.00 -20.32
CA HIS A 520 -6.71 -27.12 -19.83
C HIS A 520 -5.42 -26.63 -19.17
N LYS A 521 -4.71 -25.69 -19.82
CA LYS A 521 -3.51 -25.08 -19.27
C LYS A 521 -3.79 -24.36 -17.95
N ALA A 522 -4.83 -23.51 -17.89
CA ALA A 522 -5.17 -22.78 -16.68
C ALA A 522 -5.51 -23.71 -15.51
N LEU A 523 -6.29 -24.77 -15.75
CA LEU A 523 -6.61 -25.78 -14.74
C LEU A 523 -5.37 -26.58 -14.32
N SER A 524 -4.50 -26.95 -15.27
CA SER A 524 -3.24 -27.66 -14.98
C SER A 524 -2.27 -26.82 -14.16
N ASP A 525 -2.26 -25.50 -14.39
CA ASP A 525 -1.48 -24.52 -13.61
C ASP A 525 -2.12 -24.23 -12.23
N GLY A 526 -3.23 -24.91 -11.88
CA GLY A 526 -3.90 -24.77 -10.59
C GLY A 526 -4.78 -23.53 -10.46
N GLU A 527 -5.10 -22.85 -11.56
CA GLU A 527 -5.93 -21.64 -11.56
C GLU A 527 -7.44 -21.96 -11.50
N LEU A 528 -8.25 -20.95 -11.17
CA LEU A 528 -9.70 -21.04 -11.26
C LEU A 528 -10.16 -20.68 -12.66
N VAL A 529 -11.05 -21.48 -13.25
CA VAL A 529 -11.72 -21.14 -14.52
C VAL A 529 -13.20 -20.91 -14.24
N CYS A 530 -13.77 -19.82 -14.76
CA CYS A 530 -15.20 -19.54 -14.66
C CYS A 530 -15.85 -19.58 -16.03
N ILE A 531 -16.95 -20.33 -16.15
CA ILE A 531 -17.71 -20.46 -17.37
C ILE A 531 -19.20 -20.14 -17.13
N PHE A 532 -19.78 -19.47 -18.11
CA PHE A 532 -21.20 -19.17 -18.21
C PHE A 532 -21.84 -20.10 -19.25
N PRO A 533 -22.35 -21.28 -18.84
CA PRO A 533 -22.69 -22.37 -19.76
C PRO A 533 -23.91 -22.09 -20.64
N GLU A 534 -24.69 -21.03 -20.35
CA GLU A 534 -25.80 -20.57 -21.18
C GLU A 534 -25.31 -20.04 -22.55
N GLY A 535 -24.11 -19.47 -22.59
CA GLY A 535 -23.47 -18.92 -23.80
C GLY A 535 -24.13 -17.65 -24.36
N ARG A 536 -25.21 -17.16 -23.74
CA ARG A 536 -25.88 -15.88 -24.03
C ARG A 536 -26.43 -15.32 -22.72
N LEU A 537 -26.63 -14.01 -22.68
CA LEU A 537 -27.32 -13.34 -21.57
C LEU A 537 -28.80 -13.72 -21.58
N THR A 538 -29.38 -13.96 -20.40
CA THR A 538 -30.81 -14.24 -20.27
C THR A 538 -31.67 -13.05 -20.74
N THR A 539 -32.78 -13.35 -21.43
CA THR A 539 -33.73 -12.36 -21.97
C THR A 539 -35.01 -12.26 -21.16
N ASP A 540 -35.27 -13.22 -20.28
CA ASP A 540 -36.46 -13.29 -19.41
C ASP A 540 -36.13 -13.31 -17.90
N GLY A 541 -34.84 -13.41 -17.56
CA GLY A 541 -34.36 -13.49 -16.19
C GLY A 541 -34.33 -14.91 -15.63
N GLU A 542 -34.65 -15.92 -16.44
CA GLU A 542 -34.54 -17.33 -16.09
C GLU A 542 -33.19 -17.93 -16.49
N ILE A 543 -32.80 -19.02 -15.83
CA ILE A 543 -31.55 -19.74 -16.14
C ILE A 543 -31.77 -20.57 -17.40
N GLY A 544 -31.01 -20.22 -18.44
CA GLY A 544 -31.02 -20.91 -19.73
C GLY A 544 -30.53 -22.36 -19.68
N VAL A 545 -30.53 -23.00 -20.85
CA VAL A 545 -30.02 -24.36 -21.01
C VAL A 545 -28.49 -24.33 -20.99
N PHE A 546 -27.90 -25.17 -20.15
CA PHE A 546 -26.45 -25.31 -20.08
C PHE A 546 -25.96 -26.12 -21.29
N ARG A 547 -24.99 -25.56 -22.01
CA ARG A 547 -24.37 -26.20 -23.18
C ARG A 547 -23.35 -27.26 -22.75
N PRO A 548 -23.08 -28.28 -23.60
CA PRO A 548 -22.20 -29.41 -23.31
C PRO A 548 -20.70 -29.06 -23.12
N GLY A 549 -20.35 -27.78 -23.08
CA GLY A 549 -18.96 -27.32 -22.95
C GLY A 549 -18.35 -27.67 -21.60
N VAL A 550 -19.15 -27.66 -20.53
CA VAL A 550 -18.71 -28.04 -19.18
C VAL A 550 -18.32 -29.51 -19.13
N GLU A 551 -19.14 -30.38 -19.70
CA GLU A 551 -18.92 -31.82 -19.76
C GLU A 551 -17.65 -32.15 -20.56
N ARG A 552 -17.40 -31.43 -21.66
CA ARG A 552 -16.16 -31.58 -22.44
C ARG A 552 -14.91 -31.18 -21.64
N ILE A 553 -14.98 -30.08 -20.89
CA ILE A 553 -13.87 -29.65 -20.01
C ILE A 553 -13.60 -30.74 -18.97
N LEU A 554 -14.64 -31.20 -18.26
CA LEU A 554 -14.50 -32.16 -17.16
C LEU A 554 -14.08 -33.57 -17.60
N ALA A 555 -14.41 -33.95 -18.84
CA ALA A 555 -13.95 -35.21 -19.42
C ALA A 555 -12.42 -35.22 -19.63
N ARG A 556 -11.83 -34.06 -19.92
CA ARG A 556 -10.38 -33.90 -20.07
C ARG A 556 -9.69 -33.59 -18.73
N ASP A 557 -10.29 -32.70 -17.96
CA ASP A 557 -9.75 -32.11 -16.73
C ASP A 557 -10.70 -32.37 -15.55
N PRO A 558 -10.56 -33.50 -14.84
CA PRO A 558 -11.45 -33.88 -13.75
C PRO A 558 -11.15 -33.08 -12.48
N VAL A 559 -11.58 -31.81 -12.46
CA VAL A 559 -11.41 -30.87 -11.35
C VAL A 559 -12.72 -30.64 -10.57
N PRO A 560 -12.68 -30.23 -9.29
CA PRO A 560 -13.88 -29.86 -8.54
C PRO A 560 -14.70 -28.78 -9.25
N VAL A 561 -16.02 -28.96 -9.28
CA VAL A 561 -16.96 -28.03 -9.90
C VAL A 561 -17.72 -27.27 -8.83
N ILE A 562 -17.69 -25.95 -8.87
CA ILE A 562 -18.31 -25.11 -7.84
C ILE A 562 -19.47 -24.36 -8.50
N PRO A 563 -20.73 -24.67 -8.12
CA PRO A 563 -21.88 -23.96 -8.62
C PRO A 563 -21.96 -22.57 -7.98
N VAL A 564 -22.11 -21.55 -8.81
CA VAL A 564 -22.19 -20.15 -8.39
C VAL A 564 -23.51 -19.57 -8.89
N ALA A 565 -24.22 -18.83 -8.04
CA ALA A 565 -25.43 -18.13 -8.41
C ALA A 565 -25.32 -16.64 -8.13
N LEU A 566 -25.56 -15.84 -9.16
CA LEU A 566 -25.76 -14.40 -9.06
C LEU A 566 -27.25 -14.09 -9.01
N CYS A 567 -27.67 -13.42 -7.94
CA CYS A 567 -29.06 -13.04 -7.65
C CYS A 567 -29.19 -11.51 -7.60
N GLY A 568 -30.32 -10.95 -8.03
CA GLY A 568 -30.62 -9.51 -7.90
C GLY A 568 -30.10 -8.63 -9.03
N LEU A 569 -29.60 -9.22 -10.12
CA LEU A 569 -29.07 -8.50 -11.28
C LEU A 569 -30.14 -8.23 -12.36
N TRP A 570 -31.27 -8.94 -12.33
CA TRP A 570 -32.37 -8.75 -13.27
C TRP A 570 -33.10 -7.41 -13.03
N GLY A 571 -33.10 -6.53 -14.04
CA GLY A 571 -33.62 -5.16 -13.94
C GLY A 571 -32.58 -4.09 -13.58
N SER A 572 -31.29 -4.46 -13.50
CA SER A 572 -30.18 -3.51 -13.45
C SER A 572 -29.94 -2.84 -14.83
N PHE A 573 -29.21 -1.72 -14.84
CA PHE A 573 -28.87 -0.97 -16.07
C PHE A 573 -28.19 -1.84 -17.15
N PHE A 574 -27.51 -2.90 -16.74
CA PHE A 574 -26.73 -3.81 -17.58
C PHE A 574 -27.48 -5.12 -17.91
N SER A 575 -28.79 -5.19 -17.65
CA SER A 575 -29.65 -6.34 -17.97
C SER A 575 -30.58 -6.05 -19.15
N HIS A 576 -31.11 -7.10 -19.79
CA HIS A 576 -32.01 -6.99 -20.95
C HIS A 576 -33.48 -6.70 -20.60
N LYS A 577 -33.80 -6.52 -19.31
CA LYS A 577 -35.17 -6.24 -18.87
C LYS A 577 -35.65 -4.91 -19.50
N ASP A 578 -36.69 -4.98 -20.33
CA ASP A 578 -37.34 -3.89 -21.08
C ASP A 578 -36.56 -3.34 -22.31
N GLY A 579 -35.56 -4.06 -22.87
CA GLY A 579 -34.75 -3.62 -24.03
C GLY A 579 -33.25 -3.97 -23.95
N HIS A 580 -32.45 -3.68 -24.99
CA HIS A 580 -31.01 -4.02 -25.05
C HIS A 580 -30.18 -3.44 -23.88
N ALA A 581 -29.29 -4.24 -23.29
CA ALA A 581 -28.40 -3.80 -22.22
C ALA A 581 -27.57 -2.57 -22.64
N LEU A 582 -27.24 -1.69 -21.68
CA LEU A 582 -26.48 -0.43 -21.87
C LEU A 582 -27.17 0.72 -22.63
N THR A 583 -28.40 0.55 -23.13
CA THR A 583 -29.08 1.59 -23.94
C THR A 583 -29.96 2.57 -23.16
N LYS A 584 -30.03 2.45 -21.83
CA LYS A 584 -31.01 3.18 -20.98
C LYS A 584 -30.36 4.22 -20.07
N ARG A 585 -31.16 5.00 -19.34
CA ARG A 585 -30.67 5.78 -18.20
C ARG A 585 -30.70 4.90 -16.94
N PRO A 586 -29.68 4.93 -16.06
CA PRO A 586 -29.67 4.13 -14.84
C PRO A 586 -30.85 4.52 -13.94
N ARG A 587 -31.84 3.62 -13.81
CA ARG A 587 -33.06 3.84 -12.98
C ARG A 587 -32.94 3.29 -11.56
N ARG A 588 -32.00 2.38 -11.31
CA ARG A 588 -31.67 1.84 -9.99
C ARG A 588 -30.17 1.99 -9.76
N PHE A 589 -29.79 3.03 -9.03
CA PHE A 589 -28.51 3.04 -8.33
C PHE A 589 -28.66 2.12 -7.11
N TRP A 590 -27.67 1.26 -6.85
CA TRP A 590 -27.58 0.39 -5.65
C TRP A 590 -28.48 -0.85 -5.65
N SER A 591 -28.49 -1.61 -6.74
CA SER A 591 -29.05 -2.96 -6.73
C SER A 591 -28.31 -3.84 -5.70
N HIS A 592 -29.07 -4.47 -4.80
CA HIS A 592 -28.56 -5.51 -3.90
C HIS A 592 -28.30 -6.77 -4.73
N VAL A 593 -27.03 -7.09 -4.91
CA VAL A 593 -26.61 -8.31 -5.61
C VAL A 593 -26.16 -9.30 -4.56
N LEU A 594 -26.62 -10.54 -4.67
CA LEU A 594 -26.19 -11.63 -3.80
C LEU A 594 -25.42 -12.65 -4.63
N LEU A 595 -24.14 -12.83 -4.29
CA LEU A 595 -23.30 -13.89 -4.84
C LEU A 595 -23.35 -15.08 -3.88
N LYS A 596 -23.93 -16.19 -4.32
CA LYS A 596 -23.97 -17.44 -3.56
C LYS A 596 -23.03 -18.46 -4.20
N ILE A 597 -22.14 -19.03 -3.41
CA ILE A 597 -21.21 -20.06 -3.82
C ILE A 597 -21.60 -21.36 -3.12
N GLY A 598 -22.01 -22.36 -3.89
CA GLY A 598 -22.39 -23.66 -3.35
C GLY A 598 -21.19 -24.56 -3.03
N GLU A 599 -21.48 -25.68 -2.37
CA GLU A 599 -20.47 -26.68 -2.04
C GLU A 599 -19.82 -27.27 -3.29
N PRO A 600 -18.51 -27.58 -3.26
CA PRO A 600 -17.81 -28.22 -4.37
C PRO A 600 -18.42 -29.59 -4.72
N MET A 601 -18.65 -29.81 -6.01
CA MET A 601 -19.17 -31.04 -6.56
C MET A 601 -18.05 -31.85 -7.22
N PRO A 602 -18.02 -33.18 -7.07
CA PRO A 602 -17.08 -34.02 -7.80
C PRO A 602 -17.39 -33.99 -9.31
N PRO A 603 -16.37 -34.11 -10.19
CA PRO A 603 -16.51 -33.97 -11.64
C PRO A 603 -17.58 -34.87 -12.25
N THR A 604 -17.70 -36.10 -11.73
CA THR A 604 -18.65 -37.13 -12.19
C THR A 604 -20.11 -36.80 -11.87
N SER A 605 -20.36 -35.99 -10.83
CA SER A 605 -21.71 -35.61 -10.39
C SER A 605 -22.24 -34.34 -11.06
N ALA A 606 -21.36 -33.61 -11.76
CA ALA A 606 -21.69 -32.31 -12.36
C ALA A 606 -22.58 -32.47 -13.62
N ALA A 607 -22.45 -33.56 -14.38
CA ALA A 607 -23.24 -33.77 -15.58
C ALA A 607 -24.75 -33.89 -15.24
N GLY A 608 -25.57 -32.98 -15.76
CA GLY A 608 -27.03 -32.97 -15.58
C GLY A 608 -27.55 -32.31 -14.29
N ALA A 609 -26.86 -32.46 -13.15
CA ALA A 609 -27.30 -31.88 -11.87
C ALA A 609 -26.93 -30.39 -11.68
N LEU A 610 -25.92 -29.90 -12.42
CA LEU A 610 -25.34 -28.57 -12.20
C LEU A 610 -26.34 -27.43 -12.38
N ARG A 611 -27.18 -27.52 -13.41
CA ARG A 611 -28.22 -26.51 -13.68
C ARG A 611 -29.21 -26.43 -12.51
N GLN A 612 -29.65 -27.58 -12.00
CA GLN A 612 -30.57 -27.63 -10.87
C GLN A 612 -29.91 -27.07 -9.60
N ARG A 613 -28.62 -27.33 -9.39
CA ARG A 613 -27.89 -26.80 -8.24
C ARG A 613 -27.73 -25.28 -8.31
N VAL A 614 -27.36 -24.72 -9.46
CA VAL A 614 -27.28 -23.27 -9.67
C VAL A 614 -28.67 -22.62 -9.51
N ALA A 615 -29.72 -23.25 -10.05
CA ALA A 615 -31.10 -22.78 -9.87
C ALA A 615 -31.55 -22.79 -8.41
N ALA A 616 -31.23 -23.86 -7.67
CA ALA A 616 -31.55 -23.95 -6.24
C ALA A 616 -30.80 -22.91 -5.41
N LEU A 617 -29.54 -22.62 -5.74
CA LEU A 617 -28.77 -21.55 -5.09
C LEU A 617 -29.43 -20.19 -5.33
N ARG A 618 -29.79 -19.89 -6.58
CA ARG A 618 -30.45 -18.63 -6.95
C ARG A 618 -31.81 -18.48 -6.25
N GLY A 619 -32.60 -19.56 -6.23
CA GLY A 619 -34.00 -19.53 -5.81
C GLY A 619 -34.81 -18.54 -6.66
N ASP A 620 -35.76 -17.86 -6.02
CA ASP A 620 -36.63 -16.85 -6.66
C ASP A 620 -35.98 -15.46 -6.79
N ALA A 621 -34.75 -15.30 -6.30
CA ALA A 621 -34.03 -14.04 -6.32
C ALA A 621 -33.39 -13.79 -7.70
N ARG A 622 -34.18 -13.26 -8.65
CA ARG A 622 -33.75 -12.87 -10.00
C ARG A 622 -32.84 -11.64 -10.00
#